data_AF-A0A2V5Y7N5-F1
#
_entry.id   AF-A0A2V5Y7N5-F1
#
_cell.length_a   1.000
_cell.length_b   1.000
_cell.length_c   1.000
_cell.angle_alpha   90.00
_cell.angle_beta   90.00
_cell.angle_gamma   90.00
#
_symmetry.space_group_name_H-M   'P 1'
#
loop_
_entity.id
_entity.type
_entity.pdbx_description
1 polymer ?
#
loop_
_entity_poly.entity_id
_entity_poly.type
_entity_poly.pdbx_seq_one_letter_code
_entity_poly.pdbx_strand_id
1 'polypeptide(L)'
;MRLAVFAVALALTTSAFGQEQSGAVRSDTGSDLLWKKLEARVDEVADQLDGVMGVAILDLTDDRTLLSNADRVFPAASSIKIAILLELYHQDEEARAGAKGKTRYLHLRSQRCCRRKPDHVLLLA
;
A
#
# COMPACT_ATOMS: atom_id res chain seq x y z
N MET A 1 -12.88 57.03 -54.51
CA MET A 1 -11.50 56.55 -54.22
C MET A 1 -11.62 55.57 -53.07
N ARG A 2 -11.18 54.31 -53.07
CA ARG A 2 -10.46 53.42 -54.00
C ARG A 2 -10.74 51.99 -53.46
N LEU A 3 -10.96 51.03 -54.36
CA LEU A 3 -10.58 49.59 -54.36
C LEU A 3 -10.53 48.80 -53.02
N ALA A 4 -10.89 47.52 -52.91
CA ALA A 4 -11.40 46.50 -53.81
C ALA A 4 -11.66 45.24 -52.96
N VAL A 5 -12.58 44.41 -53.44
CA VAL A 5 -12.84 43.02 -53.04
C VAL A 5 -11.59 42.14 -53.21
N PHE A 6 -11.23 41.31 -52.23
CA PHE A 6 -10.50 40.02 -52.31
C PHE A 6 -10.45 39.45 -50.86
N ALA A 7 -10.46 38.16 -50.51
CA ALA A 7 -10.83 36.89 -51.11
C ALA A 7 -10.72 35.86 -49.96
N VAL A 8 -11.51 34.79 -50.08
CA VAL A 8 -11.51 33.54 -49.31
C VAL A 8 -10.11 32.96 -49.02
N ALA A 9 -9.98 32.28 -47.86
CA ALA A 9 -9.07 31.17 -47.50
C ALA A 9 -7.93 31.43 -46.49
N LEU A 10 -8.14 30.99 -45.24
CA LEU A 10 -7.30 30.08 -44.42
C LEU A 10 -7.97 29.99 -43.04
N ALA A 11 -8.78 28.97 -42.71
CA ALA A 11 -8.36 27.62 -42.30
C ALA A 11 -7.15 27.64 -41.33
N LEU A 12 -7.29 26.94 -40.19
CA LEU A 12 -6.33 26.75 -39.08
C LEU A 12 -6.46 27.84 -37.99
N THR A 13 -6.99 27.59 -36.79
CA THR A 13 -6.56 26.54 -35.87
C THR A 13 -7.66 26.21 -34.87
N THR A 14 -7.90 24.91 -34.75
CA THR A 14 -8.68 24.22 -33.74
C THR A 14 -8.27 24.64 -32.33
N SER A 15 -9.18 25.29 -31.59
CA SER A 15 -9.03 25.44 -30.14
C SER A 15 -9.15 24.06 -29.52
N ALA A 16 -8.04 23.62 -28.94
CA ALA A 16 -7.91 22.34 -28.27
C ALA A 16 -9.04 22.11 -27.27
N PHE A 17 -9.93 21.16 -27.57
CA PHE A 17 -10.55 20.37 -26.53
C PHE A 17 -9.40 19.65 -25.83
N GLY A 18 -8.93 20.22 -24.72
CA GLY A 18 -8.20 19.48 -23.70
C GLY A 18 -9.16 18.42 -23.18
N GLN A 19 -9.19 17.28 -23.87
CA GLN A 19 -9.77 16.06 -23.38
C GLN A 19 -8.88 15.67 -22.20
N GLU A 20 -9.24 16.10 -20.99
CA GLU A 20 -8.85 15.37 -19.80
C GLU A 20 -9.37 13.96 -20.02
N GLN A 21 -8.45 13.11 -20.46
CA GLN A 21 -8.66 11.69 -20.61
C GLN A 21 -8.94 11.18 -19.21
N SER A 22 -10.23 11.19 -18.88
CA SER A 22 -10.83 10.51 -17.76
C SER A 22 -10.15 9.15 -17.67
N GLY A 23 -9.53 8.88 -16.51
CA GLY A 23 -8.79 7.67 -16.22
C GLY A 23 -9.71 6.46 -16.30
N ALA A 24 -9.97 6.00 -17.51
CA ALA A 24 -10.51 4.69 -17.75
C ALA A 24 -9.37 3.72 -17.44
N VAL A 25 -9.37 3.21 -16.21
CA VAL A 25 -8.61 2.02 -15.81
C VAL A 25 -8.90 0.97 -16.87
N ARG A 26 -7.92 0.75 -17.76
CA ARG A 26 -8.01 -0.27 -18.78
C ARG A 26 -7.75 -1.57 -18.05
N SER A 27 -8.79 -2.23 -17.56
CA SER A 27 -8.64 -3.60 -17.12
C SER A 27 -8.16 -4.40 -18.32
N ASP A 28 -6.92 -4.83 -18.26
CA ASP A 28 -6.39 -5.77 -19.23
C ASP A 28 -7.18 -7.06 -19.04
N THR A 29 -7.74 -7.63 -20.10
CA THR A 29 -8.50 -8.89 -20.04
C THR A 29 -7.71 -9.97 -19.30
N GLY A 30 -6.38 -9.94 -19.39
CA GLY A 30 -5.49 -10.79 -18.60
C GLY A 30 -5.62 -10.58 -17.08
N SER A 31 -5.61 -9.34 -16.61
CA SER A 31 -5.78 -8.99 -15.18
C SER A 31 -7.11 -9.48 -14.62
N ASP A 32 -8.20 -9.36 -15.39
CA ASP A 32 -9.53 -9.81 -14.96
C ASP A 32 -9.63 -11.33 -14.87
N LEU A 33 -8.96 -12.04 -15.77
CA LEU A 33 -8.88 -13.50 -15.71
C LEU A 33 -8.05 -13.97 -14.51
N LEU A 34 -6.95 -13.28 -14.19
CA LEU A 34 -6.14 -13.57 -13.00
C LEU A 34 -6.93 -13.32 -11.73
N TRP A 35 -7.68 -12.22 -11.69
CA TRP A 35 -8.54 -11.88 -10.56
C TRP A 35 -9.61 -12.95 -10.29
N LYS A 36 -10.31 -13.40 -11.33
CA LYS A 36 -11.29 -14.50 -11.21
C LYS A 36 -10.65 -15.82 -10.75
N LYS A 37 -9.42 -16.11 -11.19
CA LYS A 37 -8.67 -17.29 -10.72
C LYS A 37 -8.28 -17.17 -9.25
N LEU A 38 -7.91 -15.98 -8.80
CA LEU A 38 -7.63 -15.70 -7.39
C LEU A 38 -8.89 -15.91 -6.55
N GLU A 39 -10.02 -15.33 -6.96
CA GLU A 39 -11.32 -15.52 -6.30
C GLU A 39 -11.66 -17.00 -6.14
N ALA A 40 -11.69 -17.75 -7.25
CA ALA A 40 -12.00 -19.17 -7.22
C ALA A 40 -11.06 -19.98 -6.30
N ARG A 41 -9.77 -19.61 -6.26
CA ARG A 41 -8.80 -20.31 -5.40
C ARG A 41 -8.96 -19.96 -3.92
N VAL A 42 -9.30 -18.72 -3.59
CA VAL A 42 -9.59 -18.32 -2.21
C VAL A 42 -10.80 -19.09 -1.69
N ASP A 43 -11.87 -19.17 -2.49
CA ASP A 43 -13.08 -19.92 -2.15
C ASP A 43 -12.79 -21.42 -1.99
N GLU A 44 -12.06 -22.02 -2.93
CA GLU A 44 -11.66 -23.43 -2.87
C GLU A 44 -10.87 -23.78 -1.58
N VAL A 45 -10.00 -22.88 -1.14
CA VAL A 45 -9.20 -23.07 0.09
C VAL A 45 -10.08 -22.86 1.33
N ALA A 46 -10.99 -21.89 1.30
CA ALA A 46 -11.92 -21.65 2.40
C ALA A 46 -12.85 -22.85 2.63
N ASP A 47 -13.37 -23.45 1.55
CA ASP A 47 -14.26 -24.62 1.62
C ASP A 47 -13.58 -25.88 2.16
N GLN A 48 -12.26 -26.02 1.94
CA GLN A 48 -11.47 -27.16 2.42
C GLN A 48 -10.98 -27.00 3.87
N LEU A 49 -11.08 -25.80 4.43
CA LEU A 49 -10.62 -25.53 5.79
C LEU A 49 -11.62 -26.07 6.81
N ASP A 50 -11.18 -26.92 7.73
CA ASP A 50 -11.94 -27.26 8.95
C ASP A 50 -11.86 -26.09 9.95
N GLY A 51 -12.55 -25.01 9.63
CA GLY A 51 -12.50 -23.77 10.38
C GLY A 51 -13.16 -22.59 9.66
N VAL A 52 -12.92 -21.39 10.18
CA VAL A 52 -13.41 -20.14 9.57
C VAL A 52 -12.21 -19.35 9.06
N MET A 53 -12.24 -18.99 7.79
CA MET A 53 -11.25 -18.12 7.16
C MET A 53 -11.79 -16.69 7.01
N GLY A 54 -10.94 -15.70 7.29
CA GLY A 54 -11.15 -14.31 6.91
C GLY A 54 -10.07 -13.86 5.94
N VAL A 55 -10.46 -13.19 4.85
CA VAL A 55 -9.57 -12.71 3.79
C VAL A 55 -9.95 -11.28 3.43
N ALA A 56 -8.94 -10.43 3.34
CA ALA A 56 -9.04 -9.10 2.75
C ALA A 56 -7.83 -8.90 1.83
N ILE A 57 -8.08 -8.80 0.53
CA ILE A 57 -7.08 -8.55 -0.50
C ILE A 57 -7.41 -7.22 -1.16
N LEU A 58 -6.40 -6.36 -1.31
CA LEU A 58 -6.45 -5.09 -2.01
C LEU A 58 -5.36 -5.09 -3.10
N ASP A 59 -5.77 -4.92 -4.36
CA ASP A 59 -4.83 -4.61 -5.43
C ASP A 59 -4.47 -3.12 -5.37
N LEU A 60 -3.19 -2.82 -5.13
CA LEU A 60 -2.70 -1.44 -5.02
C LEU A 60 -2.57 -0.74 -6.38
N THR A 61 -2.82 -1.46 -7.49
CA THR A 61 -2.73 -0.92 -8.85
C THR A 61 -4.02 -0.21 -9.27
N ASP A 62 -5.17 -0.79 -8.92
CA ASP A 62 -6.51 -0.33 -9.34
C ASP A 62 -7.54 -0.29 -8.21
N ASP A 63 -7.11 -0.44 -6.96
CA ASP A 63 -7.92 -0.44 -5.73
C ASP A 63 -9.03 -1.51 -5.69
N ARG A 64 -8.93 -2.55 -6.52
CA ARG A 64 -9.87 -3.67 -6.53
C ARG A 64 -9.69 -4.51 -5.26
N THR A 65 -10.81 -4.97 -4.69
CA THR A 65 -10.82 -5.71 -3.42
C THR A 65 -11.53 -7.05 -3.50
N LEU A 66 -11.02 -8.03 -2.76
CA LEU A 66 -11.68 -9.30 -2.47
C LEU A 66 -11.80 -9.42 -0.94
N LEU A 67 -13.04 -9.42 -0.45
CA LEU A 67 -13.35 -9.43 0.98
C LEU A 67 -14.22 -10.65 1.29
N SER A 68 -13.78 -11.49 2.22
CA SER A 68 -14.53 -12.63 2.75
C SER A 68 -14.36 -12.69 4.26
N ASN A 69 -15.45 -12.59 5.03
CA ASN A 69 -15.44 -12.48 6.49
C ASN A 69 -14.47 -11.39 7.04
N ALA A 70 -14.20 -10.33 6.27
CA ALA A 70 -13.18 -9.34 6.58
C ALA A 70 -13.44 -8.56 7.89
N ASP A 71 -14.72 -8.35 8.24
CA ASP A 71 -15.13 -7.64 9.46
C ASP A 71 -15.18 -8.55 10.70
N ARG A 72 -14.90 -9.84 10.55
CA ARG A 72 -14.89 -10.78 11.67
C ARG A 72 -13.59 -10.62 12.47
N VAL A 73 -13.72 -10.60 13.80
CA VAL A 73 -12.57 -10.52 14.70
C VAL A 73 -11.90 -11.90 14.83
N PHE A 74 -10.62 -11.97 14.46
CA PHE A 74 -9.75 -13.13 14.66
C PHE A 74 -8.64 -12.82 15.68
N PRO A 75 -8.09 -13.83 16.39
CA PRO A 75 -6.94 -13.63 17.25
C PRO A 75 -5.73 -13.13 16.44
N ALA A 76 -5.19 -11.96 16.78
CA ALA A 76 -4.06 -11.37 16.06
C ALA A 76 -2.76 -12.20 16.20
N ALA A 77 -2.64 -13.03 17.24
CA ALA A 77 -1.41 -13.76 17.54
C ALA A 77 -0.18 -12.83 17.48
N SER A 78 0.87 -13.18 16.74
CA SER A 78 2.05 -12.32 16.58
C SER A 78 1.90 -11.22 15.51
N SER A 79 0.79 -11.14 14.75
CA SER A 79 0.59 -10.07 13.75
C SER A 79 0.41 -8.69 14.39
N ILE A 80 -0.06 -8.64 15.65
CA ILE A 80 -0.15 -7.41 16.47
C ILE A 80 1.19 -6.66 16.55
N LYS A 81 2.32 -7.36 16.42
CA LYS A 81 3.65 -6.75 16.46
C LYS A 81 3.86 -5.73 15.35
N ILE A 82 3.16 -5.85 14.21
CA ILE A 82 3.21 -4.84 13.14
C ILE A 82 2.67 -3.51 13.65
N ALA A 83 1.49 -3.51 14.29
CA ALA A 83 0.89 -2.30 14.86
C ALA A 83 1.74 -1.74 16.02
N ILE A 84 2.29 -2.60 16.87
CA ILE A 84 3.20 -2.19 17.95
C ILE A 84 4.44 -1.50 17.38
N LEU A 85 5.10 -2.10 16.38
CA LEU A 85 6.28 -1.52 15.76
C LEU A 85 5.95 -0.20 15.06
N LEU A 86 4.82 -0.12 14.34
CA LEU A 86 4.37 1.12 13.71
C LEU A 86 4.27 2.26 14.74
N GLU A 87 3.67 2.01 15.89
CA GLU A 87 3.57 3.01 16.97
C GLU A 87 4.93 3.34 17.58
N LEU A 88 5.83 2.37 17.74
CA LEU A 88 7.19 2.63 18.22
C LEU A 88 7.98 3.52 17.25
N TYR A 89 7.89 3.27 15.94
CA TYR A 89 8.50 4.14 14.92
C TYR A 89 7.89 5.54 14.94
N HIS A 90 6.57 5.65 15.05
CA HIS A 90 5.89 6.93 15.15
C HIS A 90 6.38 7.76 16.35
N GLN A 91 6.54 7.13 17.51
CA GLN A 91 7.07 7.79 18.70
C GLN A 91 8.55 8.17 18.60
N ASP A 92 9.36 7.39 17.88
CA ASP A 92 10.75 7.74 17.60
C ASP A 92 10.83 9.00 16.72
N GLU A 93 10.00 9.08 15.69
CA GLU A 93 9.88 10.27 14.84
C GLU A 93 9.39 11.50 15.65
N GLU A 94 8.37 11.35 16.51
CA GLU A 94 7.94 12.41 17.42
C GLU A 94 9.08 12.87 18.34
N ALA A 95 9.86 11.93 18.90
CA ALA A 95 10.97 12.24 19.79
C ALA A 95 12.10 12.99 19.07
N ARG A 96 12.42 12.59 17.83
CA ARG A 96 13.37 13.31 16.96
C ARG A 96 12.88 14.72 16.62
N ALA A 97 11.57 14.91 16.51
CA ALA A 97 10.94 16.22 16.34
C ALA A 97 10.86 17.06 17.63
N GLY A 98 11.43 16.59 18.75
CA GLY A 98 11.51 17.32 20.01
C GLY A 98 10.36 17.04 20.99
N ALA A 99 9.48 16.08 20.70
CA ALA A 99 8.53 15.59 21.69
C ALA A 99 9.27 14.86 22.82
N LYS A 100 8.73 14.93 24.05
CA LYS A 100 9.28 14.12 25.15
C LYS A 100 9.04 12.64 24.83
N GLY A 101 10.13 11.88 24.69
CA GLY A 101 10.06 10.44 24.40
C GLY A 101 9.17 9.70 25.39
N LYS A 102 8.14 9.03 24.87
CA LYS A 102 7.15 8.27 25.67
C LYS A 102 7.61 6.85 25.97
N THR A 103 8.56 6.33 25.20
CA THR A 103 9.04 4.96 25.31
C THR A 103 10.47 4.90 25.84
N ARG A 104 10.59 4.42 27.07
CA ARG A 104 11.84 3.86 27.58
C ARG A 104 11.85 2.40 27.15
N TYR A 105 12.71 2.03 26.20
CA TYR A 105 13.04 0.62 26.01
C TYR A 105 13.50 0.10 27.37
N LEU A 106 12.72 -0.77 28.00
CA LEU A 106 13.17 -1.45 29.22
C LEU A 106 14.30 -2.36 28.74
N HIS A 107 15.52 -1.86 28.84
CA HIS A 107 16.73 -2.65 28.65
C HIS A 107 16.64 -3.79 29.66
N LEU A 108 16.11 -4.93 29.22
CA LEU A 108 16.10 -6.17 29.95
C LEU A 108 17.57 -6.49 30.25
N ARG A 109 18.03 -6.10 31.44
CA ARG A 109 19.34 -6.50 31.98
C ARG A 109 19.27 -7.98 32.36
N SER A 110 19.17 -8.83 31.36
CA SER A 110 19.73 -10.18 31.38
C SER A 110 20.71 -10.16 30.22
N GLN A 111 21.98 -9.82 30.42
CA GLN A 111 22.98 -10.76 30.87
C GLN A 111 24.13 -10.00 31.55
N ARG A 112 24.21 -10.08 32.87
CA ARG A 112 25.34 -9.60 33.67
C ARG A 112 26.39 -10.70 33.88
N CYS A 113 26.51 -11.67 32.98
CA CYS A 113 27.42 -12.81 33.19
C CYS A 113 28.65 -12.84 32.28
N CYS A 114 28.67 -12.11 31.16
CA CYS A 114 29.77 -12.24 30.20
C CYS A 114 30.23 -10.88 29.68
N ARG A 115 31.05 -10.17 30.47
CA ARG A 115 31.75 -8.95 30.04
C ARG A 115 33.21 -9.30 29.70
N ARG A 116 33.56 -9.39 28.42
CA ARG A 116 34.90 -9.27 27.77
C ARG A 116 34.68 -9.49 26.26
N LYS A 117 35.13 -8.71 25.28
CA LYS A 117 36.16 -7.67 25.09
C LYS A 117 35.75 -6.87 23.82
N PRO A 118 36.23 -5.63 23.56
CA PRO A 118 35.64 -4.77 22.54
C PRO A 118 36.37 -4.92 21.21
N ASP A 119 35.75 -5.53 20.20
CA ASP A 119 36.28 -5.50 18.85
C ASP A 119 35.11 -5.46 17.85
N HIS A 120 35.05 -4.35 17.10
CA HIS A 120 34.39 -4.13 15.81
C HIS A 120 32.93 -4.57 15.59
N VAL A 121 32.09 -3.55 15.37
CA VAL A 121 30.79 -3.64 14.70
C VAL A 121 30.95 -4.36 13.36
N LEU A 122 30.40 -5.57 13.26
CA LEU A 122 30.05 -6.19 11.99
C LEU A 122 28.53 -6.20 11.87
N LEU A 123 28.03 -5.21 11.14
CA LEU A 123 26.70 -5.17 10.59
C LEU A 123 26.66 -6.26 9.50
N LEU A 124 25.86 -7.31 9.68
CA LEU A 124 25.50 -8.22 8.60
C LEU A 124 23.99 -8.12 8.39
N ALA A 125 23.66 -7.61 7.21
CA ALA A 125 22.39 -7.82 6.53
C ALA A 125 22.18 -9.32 6.25
#